data_AF-A0A401NHB7-F1
#
_entry.id   AF-A0A401NHB7-F1
#
_cell.length_a   1.000
_cell.length_b   1.000
_cell.length_c   1.000
_cell.angle_alpha   90.00
_cell.angle_beta   90.00
_cell.angle_gamma   90.00
#
_symmetry.space_group_name_H-M   'P 1'
#
loop_
_entity.id
_entity.type
_entity.pdbx_description
1 polymer ?
#
loop_
_entity_poly.entity_id
_entity_poly.type
_entity_poly.pdbx_seq_one_letter_code
_entity_poly.pdbx_strand_id
1 'polypeptide(L)'
;MTACGRAGMTAGMDEESLQDLYSWVDTIHLSRAKRNIARDFSDGVLIAEVVKFHFPKLVEMHNYTPANSTQQKLNNWTHLNR
;
A
#
# COMPACT_ATOMS: atom_id res chain seq x y z
N MET A 1 23.55 12.31 35.87
CA MET A 1 22.34 11.61 35.40
C MET A 1 21.88 12.31 34.14
N THR A 2 22.30 11.83 32.97
CA THR A 2 21.89 12.40 31.68
C THR A 2 21.70 11.24 30.72
N ALA A 3 20.49 11.07 30.18
CA ALA A 3 20.24 11.21 28.75
C ALA A 3 18.88 10.61 28.35
N CYS A 4 18.20 11.38 27.50
CA CYS A 4 17.32 10.95 26.42
C CYS A 4 16.05 10.17 26.79
N GLY A 5 14.97 10.95 26.91
CA GLY A 5 13.65 10.49 26.48
C GLY A 5 13.69 10.09 25.01
N ARG A 6 13.54 8.80 24.75
CA ARG A 6 13.17 8.28 23.43
C ARG A 6 11.65 8.34 23.36
N ALA A 7 11.12 9.50 22.99
CA ALA A 7 9.73 9.58 22.54
C ALA A 7 9.62 8.67 21.31
N GLY A 8 8.82 7.62 21.42
CA GLY A 8 8.54 6.73 20.31
C GLY A 8 7.98 7.51 19.13
N MET A 9 8.53 7.26 17.95
CA MET A 9 8.00 7.72 16.66
C MET A 9 6.65 7.05 16.41
N THR A 10 5.59 7.60 17.01
CA THR A 10 4.22 7.44 16.51
C THR A 10 3.64 8.84 16.35
N ALA A 11 4.29 9.66 15.53
CA ALA A 11 3.62 10.84 14.99
C ALA A 11 2.55 10.30 14.02
N GLY A 12 1.27 10.44 14.39
CA GLY A 12 0.21 10.28 13.40
C GLY A 12 0.50 11.23 12.24
N MET A 13 0.36 10.75 11.01
CA MET A 13 0.50 11.61 9.83
C MET A 13 -0.45 12.80 9.99
N ASP A 14 0.07 14.01 9.78
CA ASP A 14 -0.75 15.21 9.66
C ASP A 14 -1.68 15.10 8.44
N GLU A 15 -2.78 15.85 8.49
CA GLU A 15 -3.84 15.80 7.48
C GLU A 15 -3.35 16.25 6.10
N GLU A 16 -2.41 17.20 6.05
CA GLU A 16 -1.75 17.68 4.84
C GLU A 16 -0.96 16.55 4.15
N SER A 17 -0.09 15.86 4.89
CA SER A 17 0.67 14.71 4.38
C SER A 17 -0.25 13.57 3.90
N LEU A 18 -1.39 13.37 4.56
CA LEU A 18 -2.38 12.37 4.14
C LEU A 18 -3.05 12.78 2.82
N GLN A 19 -3.36 14.05 2.65
CA GLN A 19 -3.98 14.58 1.44
C GLN A 19 -3.01 14.56 0.24
N ASP A 20 -1.73 14.83 0.48
CA ASP A 20 -0.67 14.69 -0.53
C ASP A 20 -0.51 13.24 -0.97
N LEU A 21 -0.55 12.29 -0.02
CA LEU A 21 -0.52 10.85 -0.32
C LEU A 21 -1.70 10.46 -1.23
N TYR A 22 -2.92 10.92 -0.91
CA TYR A 22 -4.10 10.63 -1.73
C TYR A 22 -3.99 11.23 -3.12
N SER A 23 -3.53 12.48 -3.23
CA SER A 23 -3.32 13.15 -4.52
C SER A 23 -2.29 12.43 -5.38
N TRP A 24 -1.17 11.99 -4.78
CA TRP A 24 -0.17 11.19 -5.47
C TRP A 24 -0.74 9.86 -5.94
N VAL A 25 -1.46 9.15 -5.09
CA VAL A 25 -2.09 7.87 -5.43
C VAL A 25 -3.05 8.03 -6.63
N ASP A 26 -3.75 9.15 -6.75
CA ASP A 26 -4.66 9.43 -7.88
C ASP A 26 -3.95 9.74 -9.20
N THR A 27 -2.67 10.11 -9.18
CA THR A 27 -1.88 10.25 -10.41
C THR A 27 -1.63 8.91 -11.12
N ILE A 28 -1.76 7.80 -10.38
CA ILE A 28 -1.52 6.45 -10.89
C ILE A 28 -2.83 5.87 -11.46
N HIS A 29 -2.79 5.47 -12.73
CA HIS A 29 -3.91 4.82 -13.41
C HIS A 29 -4.11 3.39 -12.90
N LEU A 30 -4.76 3.24 -11.74
CA LEU A 30 -5.16 1.96 -11.19
C LEU A 30 -6.39 1.40 -11.92
N SER A 31 -6.52 0.08 -11.96
CA SER A 31 -7.59 -0.59 -12.72
C SER A 31 -8.98 -0.40 -12.12
N ARG A 32 -9.07 0.02 -10.84
CA ARG A 32 -10.32 0.20 -10.12
C ARG A 32 -10.35 1.54 -9.38
N ALA A 33 -11.55 2.11 -9.31
CA ALA A 33 -11.81 3.29 -8.49
C ALA A 33 -11.60 2.97 -7.00
N LYS A 34 -10.72 3.73 -6.36
CA LYS A 34 -10.46 3.65 -4.92
C LYS A 34 -11.66 4.26 -4.19
N ARG A 35 -12.35 3.46 -3.35
CA ARG A 35 -13.45 3.94 -2.49
C ARG A 35 -12.99 4.08 -1.05
N ASN A 36 -12.16 3.16 -0.59
CA ASN A 36 -11.60 3.19 0.76
C ASN A 36 -10.17 2.68 0.68
N ILE A 37 -9.19 3.59 0.70
CA ILE A 37 -7.78 3.27 0.49
C ILE A 37 -7.27 2.25 1.51
N ALA A 38 -7.62 2.37 2.79
CA ALA A 38 -7.24 1.40 3.81
C ALA A 38 -7.77 -0.02 3.50
N ARG A 39 -8.95 -0.14 2.90
CA ARG A 39 -9.54 -1.43 2.51
C ARG A 39 -8.98 -1.93 1.17
N ASP A 40 -8.96 -1.06 0.17
CA ASP A 40 -8.64 -1.42 -1.21
C ASP A 40 -7.15 -1.75 -1.37
N PHE A 41 -6.27 -1.17 -0.54
CA PHE A 41 -4.84 -1.52 -0.51
C PHE A 41 -4.52 -2.69 0.42
N SER A 42 -5.47 -3.12 1.26
CA SER A 42 -5.22 -4.19 2.24
C SER A 42 -4.95 -5.56 1.61
N ASP A 43 -5.45 -5.81 0.40
CA ASP A 43 -5.33 -7.09 -0.28
C ASP A 43 -4.03 -7.23 -1.10
N GLY A 44 -3.22 -6.19 -1.18
CA GLY A 44 -1.95 -6.16 -1.89
C GLY A 44 -2.06 -6.03 -3.41
N VAL A 45 -3.26 -6.15 -4.00
CA VAL A 45 -3.43 -6.09 -5.47
C VAL A 45 -3.22 -4.68 -6.00
N LEU A 46 -3.80 -3.67 -5.33
CA LEU A 46 -3.56 -2.27 -5.72
C LEU A 46 -2.10 -1.86 -5.53
N ILE A 47 -1.41 -2.39 -4.52
CA ILE A 47 0.03 -2.17 -4.33
C ILE A 47 0.81 -2.77 -5.49
N ALA A 48 0.46 -4.00 -5.91
CA ALA A 48 1.08 -4.64 -7.07
C ALA A 48 0.91 -3.80 -8.35
N GLU A 49 -0.25 -3.17 -8.56
CA GLU A 49 -0.46 -2.24 -9.68
C GLU A 49 0.42 -0.99 -9.62
N VAL A 50 0.55 -0.38 -8.44
CA VAL A 50 1.46 0.76 -8.22
C VAL A 50 2.89 0.36 -8.55
N VAL A 51 3.36 -0.79 -8.05
CA VAL A 51 4.71 -1.27 -8.33
C VAL A 51 4.87 -1.58 -9.82
N LYS A 52 3.87 -2.19 -10.46
CA LYS A 52 3.90 -2.46 -11.91
C LYS A 52 3.96 -1.19 -12.76
N PHE A 53 3.31 -0.11 -12.33
CA PHE A 53 3.35 1.17 -13.04
C PHE A 53 4.78 1.71 -13.12
N HIS A 54 5.55 1.61 -12.04
CA HIS A 54 6.95 2.05 -11.99
C HIS A 54 7.94 1.00 -12.52
N PHE A 55 7.67 -0.28 -12.26
CA PHE A 55 8.55 -1.42 -12.54
C PHE A 55 7.76 -2.59 -13.15
N PRO A 56 7.39 -2.52 -14.42
CA PRO A 56 6.49 -3.50 -15.05
C PRO A 56 7.08 -4.91 -15.14
N LYS A 57 8.40 -5.07 -14.96
CA LYS A 57 9.12 -6.36 -14.99
C LYS A 57 9.19 -7.05 -13.63
N LEU A 58 8.89 -6.36 -12.53
CA LEU A 58 8.97 -6.92 -11.19
C LEU A 58 7.67 -7.59 -10.75
N VAL A 59 6.54 -7.25 -11.40
CA VAL A 59 5.21 -7.69 -10.96
C VAL A 59 4.41 -8.27 -12.10
N GLU A 60 4.02 -9.52 -11.92
CA GLU A 60 3.11 -10.23 -12.81
C GLU A 60 1.71 -10.24 -12.22
N MET A 61 0.83 -9.34 -12.70
CA MET A 61 -0.52 -9.16 -12.15
C MET A 61 -1.38 -10.42 -12.09
N HIS A 62 -1.09 -11.44 -12.92
CA HIS A 62 -1.83 -12.70 -12.90
C HIS A 62 -1.63 -13.49 -11.59
N ASN A 63 -0.57 -13.21 -10.83
CA ASN A 63 -0.31 -13.83 -9.53
C ASN A 63 -1.09 -13.18 -8.38
N TYR A 64 -1.76 -12.04 -8.64
CA TYR A 64 -2.43 -11.24 -7.63
C TYR A 64 -3.95 -11.30 -7.85
N THR A 65 -4.65 -11.99 -6.96
CA THR A 65 -6.11 -12.13 -7.04
C THR A 65 -6.78 -11.27 -5.96
N PRO A 66 -7.76 -10.42 -6.30
CA PRO A 66 -8.51 -9.62 -5.33
C PRO A 66 -9.15 -10.51 -4.27
N ALA A 67 -8.98 -10.16 -3.00
CA ALA A 67 -9.40 -11.05 -1.94
C ALA A 67 -9.90 -10.35 -0.69
N ASN A 68 -10.99 -10.90 -0.14
CA ASN A 68 -11.54 -10.48 1.15
C ASN A 68 -11.05 -11.35 2.31
N SER A 69 -10.60 -12.58 2.04
CA SER A 69 -10.07 -13.51 3.04
C SER A 69 -8.67 -13.14 3.47
N THR A 70 -8.42 -13.06 4.79
CA THR A 70 -7.12 -12.73 5.37
C THR A 70 -6.00 -13.61 4.83
N GLN A 71 -6.22 -14.92 4.70
CA GLN A 71 -5.21 -15.85 4.20
C GLN A 71 -4.78 -15.51 2.77
N GLN A 72 -5.74 -15.15 1.92
CA GLN A 72 -5.45 -14.82 0.53
C GLN A 72 -4.77 -13.45 0.41
N LYS A 73 -5.12 -12.48 1.28
CA LYS A 73 -4.38 -11.21 1.37
C LYS A 73 -2.92 -11.48 1.72
N LEU A 74 -2.66 -12.32 2.73
CA LEU A 74 -1.29 -12.72 3.12
C LEU A 74 -0.52 -13.38 1.97
N ASN A 75 -1.19 -14.21 1.18
CA ASN A 75 -0.57 -14.82 -0.01
C ASN A 75 -0.14 -13.73 -1.02
N ASN A 76 -1.02 -12.79 -1.36
CA ASN A 76 -0.69 -11.69 -2.25
C ASN A 76 0.50 -10.86 -1.73
N TRP A 77 0.52 -10.55 -0.43
CA TRP A 77 1.64 -9.84 0.20
C TRP A 77 2.95 -10.64 0.19
N THR A 78 2.87 -11.96 0.39
CA THR A 78 4.04 -12.84 0.33
C THR A 78 4.60 -12.89 -1.09
N HIS A 79 3.75 -12.90 -2.11
CA HIS A 79 4.18 -12.83 -3.50
C HIS A 79 4.85 -11.51 -3.85
N LEU A 80 4.40 -10.39 -3.26
CA LEU A 80 5.00 -9.07 -3.50
C LEU A 80 6.38 -8.90 -2.85
N ASN A 81 6.63 -9.60 -1.75
CA ASN A 81 7.89 -9.54 -1.00
C ASN A 81 8.96 -10.55 -1.46
N ARG A 82 8.69 -11.33 -2.50
CA ARG A 82 9.59 -12.36 -3.02
C ARG A 82 10.33 -11.88 -4.26
#